data_AF-A0A0B4CQ20-F1
#
_entry.id   AF-A0A0B4CQ20-F1
#
_cell.length_a   1.000
_cell.length_b   1.000
_cell.length_c   1.000
_cell.angle_alpha   90.00
_cell.angle_beta   90.00
_cell.angle_gamma   90.00
#
_symmetry.space_group_name_H-M   'P 1'
#
loop_
_entity.id
_entity.type
_entity.pdbx_description
1 polymer ?
#
loop_
_entity_poly.entity_id
_entity_poly.type
_entity_poly.pdbx_seq_one_letter_code
_entity_poly.pdbx_strand_id
1 'polypeptide(L)'
;MRERGVDYWSGPRSLPLSLPDEVPGFARRSDARYRAEGGQLAPLVATIERVLSDERARGLERARAEGLSRADELALIAEVA
;
A
#
# COMPACT_ATOMS: atom_id res chain seq x y z
N MET A 1 -10.13 -6.07 -9.44
CA MET A 1 -9.78 -6.24 -8.01
C MET A 1 -11.01 -6.18 -7.11
N ARG A 2 -11.80 -5.09 -7.15
CA ARG A 2 -13.09 -4.98 -6.44
C ARG A 2 -14.07 -6.14 -6.71
N GLU A 3 -14.20 -6.54 -7.98
CA GLU A 3 -15.03 -7.70 -8.39
C GLU A 3 -14.56 -9.04 -7.80
N ARG A 4 -13.30 -9.11 -7.36
CA ARG A 4 -12.68 -10.27 -6.72
C ARG A 4 -12.66 -10.15 -5.19
N GLY A 5 -13.50 -9.24 -4.64
CA GLY A 5 -13.61 -9.01 -3.20
C GLY A 5 -12.34 -8.42 -2.56
N VAL A 6 -11.59 -7.62 -3.33
CA VAL A 6 -10.44 -6.85 -2.85
C VAL A 6 -10.80 -5.38 -2.79
N ASP A 7 -10.86 -4.84 -1.58
CA ASP A 7 -11.18 -3.45 -1.29
C ASP A 7 -10.00 -2.51 -1.54
N TYR A 8 -10.30 -1.22 -1.57
CA TYR A 8 -9.28 -0.18 -1.61
C TYR A 8 -8.54 -0.06 -0.27
N TRP A 9 -7.44 0.71 -0.23
CA TRP A 9 -6.43 0.98 0.85
C TRP A 9 -6.66 0.60 2.34
N SER A 10 -7.87 0.30 2.78
CA SER A 10 -8.24 -0.15 4.13
C SER A 10 -9.22 -1.32 4.07
N GLY A 11 -9.10 -2.25 5.00
CA GLY A 11 -9.96 -3.42 5.15
C GLY A 11 -9.14 -4.70 5.25
N PRO A 12 -9.68 -5.76 5.85
CA PRO A 12 -9.00 -7.04 6.02
C PRO A 12 -8.67 -7.73 4.68
N ARG A 13 -9.29 -7.31 3.57
CA ARG A 13 -8.97 -7.75 2.21
C ARG A 13 -8.75 -6.56 1.28
N SER A 14 -7.76 -5.73 1.58
CA SER A 14 -7.44 -4.53 0.80
C SER A 14 -6.06 -4.56 0.15
N LEU A 15 -5.86 -3.70 -0.85
CA LEU A 15 -4.54 -3.41 -1.42
C LEU A 15 -4.08 -2.00 -1.04
N PRO A 16 -2.86 -1.84 -0.50
CA PRO A 16 -2.31 -0.53 -0.21
C PRO A 16 -2.11 0.26 -1.52
N LEU A 17 -2.17 1.59 -1.43
CA LEU A 17 -1.99 2.51 -2.57
C LEU A 17 -3.00 2.35 -3.71
N SER A 18 -4.14 1.70 -3.47
CA SER A 18 -5.29 1.69 -4.38
C SER A 18 -6.34 2.70 -3.92
N LEU A 19 -7.00 3.39 -4.86
CA LEU A 19 -7.99 4.44 -4.56
C LEU A 19 -9.18 4.34 -5.53
N PRO A 20 -10.37 4.86 -5.17
CA PRO A 20 -11.52 4.95 -6.05
C PRO A 20 -11.38 6.17 -6.96
N ASP A 21 -11.90 6.09 -8.17
CA ASP A 21 -11.88 7.20 -9.12
C ASP A 21 -12.67 8.42 -8.60
N GLU A 22 -13.66 8.18 -7.72
CA GLU A 22 -14.51 9.22 -7.13
C GLU A 22 -13.82 10.04 -6.03
N VAL A 23 -12.55 9.78 -5.71
CA VAL A 23 -11.79 10.49 -4.66
C VAL A 23 -10.60 11.30 -5.23
N PRO A 24 -10.84 12.25 -6.16
CA PRO A 24 -9.77 13.03 -6.82
C PRO A 24 -9.07 14.03 -5.89
N GLY A 25 -9.55 14.17 -4.66
CA GLY A 25 -8.95 15.02 -3.62
C GLY A 25 -7.94 14.30 -2.72
N PHE A 26 -7.80 12.99 -2.88
CA PHE A 26 -6.85 12.22 -2.07
C PHE A 26 -5.41 12.68 -2.36
N ALA A 27 -4.61 12.83 -1.29
CA ALA A 27 -3.20 13.27 -1.35
C ALA A 27 -2.92 14.67 -1.96
N ARG A 28 -3.89 15.60 -1.99
CA ARG A 28 -3.68 16.98 -2.48
C ARG A 28 -2.96 17.92 -1.50
N ARG A 29 -2.50 17.44 -0.35
CA ARG A 29 -1.84 18.28 0.65
C ARG A 29 -0.45 18.68 0.12
N SER A 30 -0.24 19.97 -0.05
CA SER A 30 1.07 20.50 -0.45
C SER A 30 2.09 20.35 0.68
N ASP A 31 3.29 19.89 0.31
CA ASP A 31 4.48 19.83 1.16
C ASP A 31 5.38 21.07 1.00
N ALA A 32 4.96 22.07 0.22
CA ALA A 32 5.80 23.20 -0.18
C ALA A 32 6.40 23.95 1.02
N ARG A 33 5.62 24.16 2.09
CA ARG A 33 6.13 24.81 3.31
C ARG A 33 7.19 23.95 4.01
N TYR A 34 6.99 22.63 4.10
CA TYR A 34 7.98 21.74 4.70
C TYR A 34 9.31 21.82 3.95
N ARG A 35 9.26 21.85 2.61
CA ARG A 35 10.45 21.99 1.77
C ARG A 35 11.10 23.36 1.87
N ALA A 36 10.30 24.43 1.95
CA ALA A 36 10.79 25.80 2.10
C ALA A 36 11.56 26.02 3.42
N GLU A 37 11.16 25.32 4.49
CA GLU A 37 11.83 25.34 5.80
C GLU A 37 13.03 24.36 5.85
N GLY A 38 13.49 23.83 4.71
CA GLY A 38 14.65 22.92 4.62
C GLY A 38 14.32 21.44 4.82
N GLY A 39 13.05 21.06 4.91
CA GLY A 39 12.62 19.67 5.01
C GLY A 39 12.95 18.85 3.76
N GLN A 40 13.30 17.58 3.97
CA GLN A 40 13.62 16.64 2.91
C GLN A 40 12.71 15.42 2.98
N LEU A 41 12.10 15.07 1.84
CA LEU A 41 11.34 13.84 1.72
C LEU A 41 12.27 12.67 1.45
N ALA A 42 11.95 11.52 2.06
CA ALA A 42 12.60 10.27 1.69
C ALA A 42 12.28 9.93 0.23
N PRO A 43 13.27 9.53 -0.59
CA PRO A 43 13.01 9.04 -1.93
C PRO A 43 12.00 7.88 -1.91
N LEU A 44 11.03 7.91 -2.83
CA LEU A 44 9.98 6.89 -2.87
C LEU A 44 10.56 5.48 -3.05
N VAL A 45 11.52 5.32 -3.96
CA VAL A 45 12.18 4.03 -4.23
C VAL A 45 12.85 3.49 -2.96
N ALA A 46 13.68 4.31 -2.31
CA ALA A 46 14.35 3.92 -1.06
C ALA A 46 13.34 3.59 0.07
N THR A 47 12.20 4.28 0.09
CA THR A 47 11.12 4.01 1.04
C THR A 47 10.48 2.65 0.78
N ILE A 48 10.16 2.35 -0.49
CA ILE A 48 9.59 1.06 -0.91
C ILE A 48 10.55 -0.09 -0.59
N GLU A 49 11.84 0.08 -0.91
CA GLU A 49 12.87 -0.93 -0.62
C GLU A 49 12.98 -1.23 0.87
N ARG A 50 13.00 -0.18 1.71
CA ARG A 50 13.05 -0.33 3.18
C ARG A 50 11.80 -1.03 3.71
N VAL A 51 10.62 -0.66 3.24
CA VAL A 51 9.36 -1.31 3.64
C VAL A 51 9.36 -2.79 3.22
N LEU A 52 9.76 -3.10 1.98
CA LEU A 52 9.83 -4.47 1.50
C LEU A 52 10.83 -5.32 2.31
N SER A 53 11.98 -4.74 2.66
CA SER A 53 12.98 -5.41 3.50
C SER A 53 12.44 -5.69 4.91
N ASP A 54 11.76 -4.72 5.51
CA ASP A 54 11.15 -4.85 6.84
C ASP A 54 10.04 -5.92 6.84
N GLU A 55 9.16 -5.91 5.83
CA GLU A 55 8.10 -6.93 5.70
C GLU A 55 8.67 -8.34 5.54
N ARG A 56 9.73 -8.49 4.74
CA ARG A 56 10.44 -9.78 4.58
C ARG A 56 11.07 -10.23 5.90
N ALA A 57 11.69 -9.32 6.65
CA ALA A 57 12.33 -9.64 7.93
C ALA A 57 11.30 -10.07 9.00
N ARG A 58 10.11 -9.46 9.00
CA ARG A 58 9.00 -9.81 9.90
C ARG A 58 8.29 -11.12 9.52
N GLY A 59 8.47 -11.58 8.28
CA GLY A 59 7.82 -12.76 7.72
C GLY A 59 6.49 -12.43 7.06
N LEU A 60 6.29 -12.92 5.83
CA LEU A 60 5.13 -12.60 5.00
C LEU A 60 3.84 -13.34 5.41
N GLU A 61 3.96 -14.41 6.19
CA GLU A 61 2.83 -15.23 6.66
C GLU A 61 2.18 -14.68 7.94
N ARG A 62 2.74 -13.60 8.52
CA ARG A 62 2.22 -13.02 9.75
C ARG A 62 0.79 -12.51 9.55
N ALA A 63 -0.07 -12.69 10.55
CA ALA A 63 -1.39 -12.08 10.55
C ALA A 63 -1.27 -10.54 10.51
N ARG A 64 -2.13 -9.90 9.71
CA ARG A 64 -2.24 -8.44 9.61
C ARG A 64 -3.66 -8.05 9.96
N ALA A 65 -3.81 -6.91 10.64
CA ALA A 65 -5.14 -6.35 10.91
C ALA A 65 -5.83 -5.90 9.60
N GLU A 66 -5.04 -5.50 8.62
CA GLU A 66 -5.48 -4.93 7.35
C GLU A 66 -4.66 -5.52 6.20
N GLY A 67 -5.30 -5.64 5.04
CA GLY A 67 -4.68 -6.13 3.80
C GLY A 67 -4.74 -7.65 3.63
N LEU A 68 -4.60 -8.10 2.38
CA LEU A 68 -4.70 -9.51 2.00
C LEU A 68 -3.75 -10.40 2.82
N SER A 69 -4.19 -11.61 3.20
CA SER A 69 -3.25 -12.63 3.67
C SER A 69 -2.34 -13.09 2.53
N ARG A 70 -1.21 -13.73 2.84
CA ARG A 70 -0.33 -14.29 1.82
C ARG A 70 -1.02 -15.37 0.99
N ALA A 71 -1.83 -16.21 1.63
CA ALA A 71 -2.65 -17.21 0.94
C ALA A 71 -3.66 -16.57 -0.03
N ASP A 72 -4.37 -15.52 0.42
CA ASP A 72 -5.32 -14.79 -0.43
C ASP A 72 -4.65 -14.10 -1.61
N GLU A 73 -3.49 -13.48 -1.37
CA GLU A 73 -2.70 -12.83 -2.42
C GLU A 73 -2.29 -13.84 -3.50
N LEU A 74 -1.76 -15.00 -3.10
CA LEU A 74 -1.35 -16.06 -4.04
C LEU A 74 -2.54 -16.64 -4.80
N ALA A 75 -3.67 -16.85 -4.14
CA ALA A 75 -4.89 -17.30 -4.79
C ALA A 75 -5.33 -16.29 -5.88
N LEU A 76 -5.37 -15.00 -5.55
CA LEU A 76 -5.72 -13.96 -6.51
C LEU A 76 -4.76 -13.88 -7.69
N ILE A 77 -3.44 -13.99 -7.46
CA ILE A 77 -2.43 -14.01 -8.53
C ILE A 77 -2.67 -15.19 -9.46
N ALA A 78 -2.98 -16.38 -8.93
CA ALA A 78 -3.27 -17.57 -9.74
C ALA A 78 -4.53 -17.42 -10.60
N GLU A 79 -5.49 -16.58 -10.21
CA GLU A 79 -6.69 -16.32 -10.99
C GLU A 79 -6.53 -15.24 -12.09
N VAL A 80 -5.42 -14.48 -12.08
CA VAL A 80 -5.13 -13.43 -13.09
C VAL A 80 -3.92 -13.76 -13.97
N ALA A 81 -3.13 -14.77 -13.62
CA ALA A 81 -2.07 -15.34 -14.45
C ALA A 81 -2.66 -16.20 -15.58
#